data_AF-A0A454W2W6-F1
#
_entry.id   AF-A0A454W2W6-F1
#
_cell.length_a   1.000
_cell.length_b   1.000
_cell.length_c   1.000
_cell.angle_alpha   90.00
_cell.angle_beta   90.00
_cell.angle_gamma   90.00
#
_symmetry.space_group_name_H-M   'P 1'
#
loop_
_entity.id
_entity.type
_entity.pdbx_description
1 polymer ?
#
loop_
_entity_poly.entity_id
_entity_poly.type
_entity_poly.pdbx_seq_one_letter_code
_entity_poly.pdbx_strand_id
1 'polypeptide(L)'
;MDAGRALLAPRGRLVHGCADILAEALAALPAGIGRVDLDMGGVVSMDTAGLQFLDLLGGYSHRQAVPVSATNWHGQPLRFLELAGLDTTDPLGATAHRPGPPPRDGAREAPEERLHVLQEEVAQLRRAIASRPVIDQARGVLMALHACTSDEAWHILREASQLSNTKLRTVAAAVTAGAESDGPPPPPQVRAALRTALARLRR
;
A
#
# COMPACT_ATOMS: atom_id res chain seq x y z
N MET A 1 41.78 0.00 -14.29
CA MET A 1 41.33 1.14 -13.47
C MET A 1 40.27 0.60 -12.55
N ASP A 2 40.54 0.53 -11.25
CA ASP A 2 39.60 -0.01 -10.28
C ASP A 2 38.47 1.01 -10.13
N ALA A 3 37.35 0.77 -10.82
CA ALA A 3 36.24 1.70 -10.81
C ALA A 3 35.66 1.71 -9.39
N GLY A 4 35.58 2.89 -8.76
CA GLY A 4 35.22 3.00 -7.35
C GLY A 4 33.90 2.29 -7.04
N ARG A 5 33.87 1.50 -5.96
CA ARG A 5 32.66 0.81 -5.50
C ARG A 5 32.09 1.52 -4.28
N ALA A 6 30.79 1.79 -4.29
CA ALA A 6 30.07 2.27 -3.10
C ALA A 6 29.22 1.16 -2.50
N LEU A 7 29.26 1.00 -1.18
CA LEU A 7 28.41 0.07 -0.43
C LEU A 7 27.34 0.86 0.32
N LEU A 8 26.07 0.53 0.09
CA LEU A 8 24.94 1.04 0.86
C LEU A 8 24.39 -0.09 1.74
N ALA A 9 24.43 0.09 3.05
CA ALA A 9 23.99 -0.94 4.01
C ALA A 9 22.93 -0.36 4.97
N PRO A 10 21.66 -0.22 4.54
CA PRO A 10 20.59 0.22 5.41
C PRO A 10 20.41 -0.72 6.60
N ARG A 11 20.08 -0.16 7.77
CA ARG A 11 19.84 -0.93 9.01
C ARG A 11 18.52 -0.55 9.65
N GLY A 12 17.86 -1.54 10.25
CA GLY A 12 16.59 -1.33 10.93
C GLY A 12 15.39 -1.43 9.99
N ARG A 13 14.48 -0.45 10.04
CA ARG A 13 13.20 -0.51 9.33
C ARG A 13 13.21 0.41 8.12
N LEU A 14 12.86 -0.14 6.95
CA LEU A 14 12.55 0.65 5.76
C LEU A 14 11.07 1.03 5.77
N VAL A 15 10.80 2.30 6.06
CA VAL A 15 9.47 2.90 6.19
C VAL A 15 9.42 4.22 5.41
N HIS A 16 8.27 4.89 5.42
CA HIS A 16 8.08 6.20 4.79
C HIS A 16 9.19 7.20 5.17
N GLY A 17 9.74 7.92 4.18
CA GLY A 17 10.85 8.87 4.32
C GLY A 17 12.25 8.27 4.13
N CYS A 18 12.42 6.94 4.17
CA CYS A 18 13.73 6.31 3.93
C CYS A 18 14.24 6.53 2.49
N ALA A 19 13.35 6.73 1.51
CA ALA A 19 13.74 7.03 0.14
C ALA A 19 14.41 8.40 -0.01
N ASP A 20 14.01 9.40 0.77
CA ASP A 20 14.62 10.73 0.74
C ASP A 20 16.05 10.69 1.30
N ILE A 21 16.24 9.97 2.41
CA ILE A 21 17.57 9.72 3.00
C ILE A 21 18.48 9.00 2.00
N LEU A 22 17.94 8.02 1.27
CA LEU A 22 18.68 7.35 0.21
C LEU A 22 19.05 8.32 -0.94
N ALA A 23 18.13 9.20 -1.35
CA ALA A 23 18.38 10.18 -2.40
C ALA A 23 19.55 11.11 -2.02
N GLU A 24 19.58 11.58 -0.77
CA GLU A 24 20.67 12.37 -0.22
C GLU A 24 21.99 11.59 -0.20
N ALA A 25 21.96 10.32 0.25
CA ALA A 25 23.14 9.46 0.28
C ALA A 25 23.71 9.22 -1.12
N LEU A 26 22.86 8.98 -2.11
CA LEU A 26 23.26 8.82 -3.52
C LEU A 26 23.80 10.12 -4.12
N ALA A 27 23.24 11.28 -3.75
CA ALA A 27 23.72 12.58 -4.21
C ALA A 27 25.09 12.95 -3.61
N ALA A 28 25.40 12.45 -2.42
CA ALA A 28 26.69 12.64 -1.75
C ALA A 28 27.80 11.70 -2.25
N LEU A 29 27.49 10.76 -3.15
CA LEU A 29 28.46 9.83 -3.68
C LEU A 29 29.53 10.54 -4.54
N PRO A 30 30.83 10.20 -4.39
CA PRO A 30 31.88 10.79 -5.19
C PRO A 30 31.74 10.48 -6.69
N ALA A 31 32.17 11.41 -7.53
CA ALA A 31 32.21 11.21 -8.98
C ALA A 31 33.15 10.05 -9.36
N GLY A 32 32.77 9.26 -10.38
CA GLY A 32 33.60 8.16 -10.89
C GLY A 32 33.36 6.80 -10.22
N ILE A 33 32.29 6.64 -9.45
CA ILE A 33 31.85 5.32 -8.98
C ILE A 33 31.43 4.47 -10.17
N GLY A 34 31.99 3.25 -10.25
CA GLY A 34 31.66 2.28 -11.28
C GLY A 34 30.58 1.28 -10.87
N ARG A 35 30.20 1.18 -9.59
CA ARG A 35 29.12 0.32 -9.09
C ARG A 35 28.65 0.72 -7.69
N VAL A 36 27.36 0.55 -7.43
CA VAL A 36 26.78 0.58 -6.09
C VAL A 36 26.29 -0.81 -5.69
N ASP A 37 26.71 -1.30 -4.53
CA ASP A 37 26.22 -2.55 -3.95
C ASP A 37 25.33 -2.21 -2.74
N LEU A 38 24.09 -2.70 -2.76
CA LEU A 38 23.14 -2.59 -1.65
C LEU A 38 23.15 -3.89 -0.85
N ASP A 39 23.49 -3.79 0.43
CA ASP A 39 23.43 -4.89 1.40
C ASP A 39 22.19 -4.75 2.29
N MET A 40 21.22 -5.63 2.09
CA MET A 40 19.95 -5.62 2.83
C MET A 40 20.00 -6.41 4.14
N GLY A 41 21.16 -6.97 4.52
CA GLY A 41 21.30 -7.81 5.70
C GLY A 41 20.98 -7.09 7.02
N GLY A 42 21.08 -5.76 7.04
CA GLY A 42 20.74 -4.95 8.20
C GLY A 42 19.26 -4.64 8.37
N VAL A 43 18.42 -4.93 7.36
CA VAL A 43 17.02 -4.52 7.34
C VAL A 43 16.13 -5.59 7.97
N VAL A 44 15.46 -5.23 9.06
CA VAL A 44 14.59 -6.14 9.82
C VAL A 44 13.13 -6.07 9.35
N SER A 45 12.72 -4.95 8.77
CA SER A 45 11.35 -4.77 8.29
C SER A 45 11.25 -3.83 7.09
N MET A 46 10.26 -4.04 6.23
CA MET A 46 10.01 -3.26 5.02
C MET A 46 8.51 -3.17 4.73
N ASP A 47 8.01 -1.97 4.44
CA ASP A 47 6.66 -1.72 3.94
C ASP A 47 6.69 -1.26 2.47
N THR A 48 5.59 -0.67 1.97
CA THR A 48 5.51 -0.16 0.59
C THR A 48 6.56 0.93 0.28
N ALA A 49 7.14 1.60 1.28
CA ALA A 49 8.26 2.52 1.08
C ALA A 49 9.53 1.78 0.61
N GLY A 50 9.67 0.49 0.91
CA GLY A 50 10.74 -0.34 0.35
C GLY A 50 10.68 -0.47 -1.17
N LEU A 51 9.49 -0.44 -1.76
CA LEU A 51 9.34 -0.42 -3.23
C LEU A 51 9.79 0.92 -3.81
N GLN A 52 9.47 2.02 -3.13
CA GLN A 52 9.93 3.36 -3.54
C GLN A 52 11.46 3.48 -3.44
N PHE A 53 12.05 2.87 -2.40
CA PHE A 53 13.49 2.77 -2.22
C PHE A 53 14.16 2.03 -3.39
N LEU A 54 13.59 0.90 -3.84
CA LEU A 54 14.05 0.15 -5.00
C LEU A 54 13.88 0.92 -6.32
N ASP A 55 12.71 1.54 -6.53
CA ASP A 55 12.44 2.37 -7.71
C ASP A 55 13.46 3.52 -7.84
N LEU A 56 13.85 4.13 -6.71
CA LEU A 56 14.86 5.19 -6.67
C LEU A 56 16.25 4.69 -7.07
N LEU A 57 16.66 3.53 -6.55
CA LEU A 57 17.93 2.88 -6.93
C LEU A 57 17.96 2.47 -8.40
N GLY A 58 16.88 1.89 -8.91
CA GLY A 58 16.73 1.54 -10.33
C GLY A 58 16.83 2.78 -11.22
N GLY A 59 16.14 3.85 -10.84
CA GLY A 59 16.22 5.14 -11.52
C GLY A 59 17.62 5.76 -11.49
N TYR A 60 18.33 5.68 -10.36
CA TYR A 60 19.72 6.14 -10.26
C TYR A 60 20.64 5.34 -11.18
N SER A 61 20.54 4.00 -11.13
CA SER A 61 21.32 3.07 -11.97
C SER A 61 21.23 3.45 -13.45
N HIS A 62 20.00 3.68 -13.91
CA HIS A 62 19.73 4.03 -15.29
C HIS A 62 20.24 5.43 -15.66
N ARG A 63 19.99 6.46 -14.84
CA ARG A 63 20.38 7.84 -15.14
C ARG A 63 21.89 8.06 -15.13
N GLN A 64 22.60 7.45 -14.19
CA GLN A 64 24.05 7.63 -14.04
C GLN A 64 24.86 6.58 -14.80
N ALA A 65 24.19 5.60 -15.42
CA ALA A 65 24.84 4.42 -16.04
C ALA A 65 25.81 3.69 -15.07
N VAL A 66 25.46 3.67 -13.79
CA VAL A 66 26.22 3.01 -12.73
C VAL A 66 25.44 1.77 -12.29
N PRO A 67 25.94 0.55 -12.53
CA PRO A 67 25.30 -0.67 -12.08
C PRO A 67 25.01 -0.64 -10.58
N VAL A 68 23.79 -1.04 -10.22
CA VAL A 68 23.36 -1.23 -8.83
C VAL A 68 22.99 -2.69 -8.63
N SER A 69 23.54 -3.33 -7.60
CA SER A 69 23.15 -4.68 -7.19
C SER A 69 22.54 -4.65 -5.79
N ALA A 70 21.62 -5.57 -5.48
CA ALA A 70 21.04 -5.70 -4.16
C ALA A 70 21.12 -7.14 -3.66
N THR A 71 21.65 -7.32 -2.45
CA THR A 71 21.99 -8.64 -1.89
C THR A 71 21.53 -8.80 -0.45
N ASN A 72 21.62 -10.01 0.10
CA ASN A 72 21.28 -10.35 1.48
C ASN A 72 19.82 -10.09 1.86
N TRP A 73 18.90 -10.35 0.93
CA TRP A 73 17.47 -10.34 1.18
C TRP A 73 17.08 -11.51 2.08
N HIS A 74 16.61 -11.22 3.29
CA HIS A 74 16.16 -12.24 4.24
C HIS A 74 15.00 -11.74 5.10
N GLY A 75 14.34 -12.65 5.81
CA GLY A 75 13.31 -12.28 6.77
C GLY A 75 12.10 -11.59 6.12
N GLN A 76 11.63 -10.49 6.72
CA GLN A 76 10.45 -9.79 6.22
C GLN A 76 10.66 -9.14 4.83
N PRO A 77 11.78 -8.45 4.53
CA PRO A 77 12.04 -7.93 3.18
C PRO A 77 11.89 -8.96 2.06
N LEU A 78 12.45 -10.16 2.22
CA LEU A 78 12.33 -11.23 1.23
C LEU A 78 10.87 -11.65 0.99
N ARG A 79 10.12 -11.92 2.07
CA ARG A 79 8.69 -12.27 1.99
C ARG A 79 7.86 -11.15 1.35
N PHE A 80 8.24 -9.91 1.56
CA PHE A 80 7.56 -8.77 0.96
C PHE A 80 7.80 -8.71 -0.56
N LEU A 81 9.03 -8.97 -1.04
CA LEU A 81 9.32 -9.08 -2.46
C LEU A 81 8.53 -10.21 -3.14
N GLU A 82 8.46 -11.39 -2.49
CA GLU A 82 7.66 -12.53 -2.94
C GLU A 82 6.17 -12.15 -3.06
N LEU A 83 5.63 -11.49 -2.03
CA LEU A 83 4.24 -11.04 -2.01
C LEU A 83 3.95 -9.98 -3.07
N ALA A 84 4.91 -9.10 -3.34
CA ALA A 84 4.82 -8.07 -4.37
C ALA A 84 5.00 -8.64 -5.80
N GLY A 85 5.34 -9.92 -5.93
CA GLY A 85 5.59 -10.58 -7.22
C GLY A 85 6.86 -10.08 -7.92
N LEU A 86 7.83 -9.56 -7.16
CA LEU A 86 9.12 -9.13 -7.68
C LEU A 86 10.11 -10.30 -7.72
N ASP A 87 11.07 -10.24 -8.65
CA ASP A 87 12.20 -11.17 -8.64
C ASP A 87 13.00 -10.95 -7.35
N THR A 88 13.08 -11.99 -6.51
CA THR A 88 13.80 -11.96 -5.24
C THR A 88 15.32 -12.04 -5.42
N THR A 89 15.78 -12.44 -6.60
CA THR A 89 17.20 -12.52 -6.97
C THR A 89 17.70 -11.18 -7.51
N ASP A 90 16.87 -10.51 -8.32
CA ASP A 90 17.15 -9.17 -8.84
C ASP A 90 15.91 -8.26 -8.77
N PRO A 91 15.59 -7.71 -7.58
CA PRO A 91 14.41 -6.86 -7.41
C PRO A 91 14.55 -5.50 -8.09
N LEU A 92 15.77 -5.10 -8.48
CA LEU A 92 16.04 -3.84 -9.18
C LEU A 92 15.77 -3.98 -10.69
N GLY A 93 16.02 -5.15 -11.27
CA GLY A 93 15.79 -5.43 -12.69
C GLY A 93 14.33 -5.24 -13.14
N ALA A 94 13.36 -5.58 -12.27
CA ALA A 94 11.93 -5.42 -12.58
C ALA A 94 11.44 -3.95 -12.55
N THR A 95 12.10 -3.07 -11.78
CA THR A 95 11.72 -1.66 -11.62
C THR A 95 12.19 -0.79 -12.79
N ALA A 96 13.21 -1.23 -13.53
CA ALA A 96 13.79 -0.52 -14.67
C ALA A 96 12.83 -0.35 -15.87
N HIS A 97 11.72 -1.11 -15.93
CA HIS A 97 10.74 -1.03 -17.02
C HIS A 97 9.47 -0.21 -16.69
N ARG A 98 9.39 0.43 -15.51
CA ARG A 98 8.25 1.30 -15.22
C ARG A 98 8.55 2.72 -15.75
N PRO A 99 7.76 3.27 -16.70
CA PRO A 99 7.94 4.65 -17.13
C PRO A 99 7.78 5.55 -15.91
N GLY A 100 8.82 6.33 -15.59
CA GLY A 100 8.72 7.33 -14.53
C GLY A 100 7.58 8.31 -14.86
N PRO A 101 6.86 8.85 -13.85
CA PRO A 101 5.93 9.93 -14.11
C PRO A 101 6.67 11.07 -14.80
N PRO A 102 6.09 11.70 -15.84
CA PRO A 102 6.77 12.75 -16.58
C PRO A 102 7.20 13.89 -15.64
N PRO A 103 8.34 14.54 -15.91
CA PRO A 103 8.75 15.72 -15.16
C PRO A 103 7.61 16.74 -15.19
N ARG A 104 7.10 17.08 -14.00
CA ARG A 104 6.11 18.13 -13.85
C ARG A 104 6.85 19.45 -13.93
N ASP A 105 6.84 20.05 -15.12
CA ASP A 105 7.35 21.41 -15.31
C ASP A 105 6.61 22.36 -14.38
N GLY A 106 7.35 22.87 -13.40
CA GLY A 106 6.86 23.83 -12.44
C GLY A 106 6.61 25.16 -13.11
N ALA A 107 5.35 25.43 -13.48
CA ALA A 107 4.86 26.80 -13.38
C ALA A 107 4.97 27.19 -11.89
N ARG A 108 5.48 28.38 -11.59
CA ARG A 108 5.49 28.93 -10.22
C ARG A 108 4.11 29.52 -9.95
N GLU A 109 3.24 28.77 -9.27
CA GLU A 109 2.11 29.38 -8.56
C GLU A 109 2.48 29.44 -7.08
N ALA A 110 1.98 30.47 -6.40
CA ALA A 110 2.36 30.81 -5.03
C ALA A 110 2.24 29.57 -4.11
N PRO A 111 3.22 29.31 -3.22
CA PRO A 111 3.26 28.11 -2.37
C PRO A 111 1.98 27.87 -1.56
N GLU A 112 1.28 28.95 -1.21
CA GLU A 112 0.09 28.94 -0.36
C GLU A 112 -1.16 28.45 -1.10
N GLU A 113 -1.36 28.89 -2.35
CA GLU A 113 -2.52 28.49 -3.17
C GLU A 113 -2.42 27.01 -3.58
N ARG A 114 -1.18 26.55 -3.85
CA ARG A 114 -0.88 25.12 -4.06
C ARG A 114 -1.11 24.29 -2.81
N LEU A 115 -0.72 24.80 -1.64
CA LEU A 115 -0.93 24.10 -0.38
C LEU A 115 -2.42 23.91 -0.10
N HIS A 116 -3.25 24.93 -0.35
CA HIS A 116 -4.69 24.85 -0.18
C HIS A 116 -5.34 23.84 -1.14
N VAL A 117 -5.02 23.89 -2.43
CA VAL A 117 -5.54 22.94 -3.43
C VAL A 117 -5.13 21.50 -3.07
N LEU A 118 -3.87 21.29 -2.68
CA LEU A 118 -3.38 19.98 -2.26
C LEU A 118 -4.03 19.50 -0.96
N GLN A 119 -4.32 20.39 0.00
CA GLN A 119 -5.03 20.05 1.23
C GLN A 119 -6.48 19.65 0.97
N GLU A 120 -7.17 20.34 0.06
CA GLU A 120 -8.53 19.99 -0.34
C GLU A 120 -8.56 18.65 -1.09
N GLU A 121 -7.63 18.43 -2.01
CA GLU A 121 -7.49 17.17 -2.74
C GLU A 121 -7.15 16.02 -1.78
N VAL A 122 -6.24 16.21 -0.83
CA VAL A 122 -5.94 15.25 0.25
C VAL A 122 -7.16 15.01 1.12
N ALA A 123 -7.97 16.02 1.45
CA ALA A 123 -9.18 15.84 2.25
C ALA A 123 -10.28 15.09 1.47
N GLN A 124 -10.40 15.32 0.16
CA GLN A 124 -11.31 14.59 -0.71
C GLN A 124 -10.85 13.15 -0.92
N LEU A 125 -9.55 12.91 -1.12
CA LEU A 125 -8.94 11.59 -1.22
C LEU A 125 -9.02 10.82 0.10
N ARG A 126 -8.76 11.47 1.25
CA ARG A 126 -8.96 10.86 2.58
C ARG A 126 -10.41 10.47 2.80
N ARG A 127 -11.38 11.30 2.39
CA ARG A 127 -12.80 10.95 2.45
C ARG A 127 -13.17 9.81 1.49
N ALA A 128 -12.62 9.79 0.28
CA ALA A 128 -12.83 8.72 -0.69
C ALA A 128 -12.22 7.39 -0.21
N ILE A 129 -10.98 7.41 0.30
CA ILE A 129 -10.27 6.30 0.94
C ILE A 129 -10.97 5.86 2.22
N ALA A 130 -11.66 6.74 2.96
CA ALA A 130 -12.46 6.37 4.13
C ALA A 130 -13.83 5.76 3.78
N SER A 131 -14.28 5.84 2.51
CA SER A 131 -15.61 5.38 2.09
C SER A 131 -15.67 3.99 1.44
N ARG A 132 -14.57 3.52 0.85
CA ARG A 132 -14.35 2.13 0.39
C ARG A 132 -14.04 1.06 1.48
N PRO A 133 -13.47 1.38 2.67
CA PRO A 133 -13.11 0.39 3.68
C PRO A 133 -14.32 -0.23 4.35
N VAL A 134 -15.42 0.50 4.56
CA VAL A 134 -16.50 0.01 5.44
C VAL A 134 -17.25 -1.16 4.83
N ILE A 135 -17.44 -1.19 3.51
CA ILE A 135 -18.13 -2.30 2.84
C ILE A 135 -17.21 -3.52 2.78
N ASP A 136 -15.93 -3.34 2.46
CA ASP A 136 -14.97 -4.44 2.44
C ASP A 136 -14.67 -4.99 3.85
N GLN A 137 -14.66 -4.14 4.88
CA GLN A 137 -14.58 -4.56 6.28
C GLN A 137 -15.82 -5.36 6.68
N ALA A 138 -17.03 -4.89 6.33
CA ALA A 138 -18.25 -5.62 6.61
C ALA A 138 -18.29 -6.99 5.90
N ARG A 139 -17.74 -7.07 4.67
CA ARG A 139 -17.56 -8.37 3.97
C ARG A 139 -16.61 -9.27 4.76
N GLY A 140 -15.45 -8.76 5.19
CA GLY A 140 -14.50 -9.51 6.00
C GLY A 140 -15.10 -10.03 7.32
N VAL A 141 -15.90 -9.22 8.00
CA VAL A 141 -16.66 -9.62 9.20
C VAL A 141 -17.61 -10.78 8.88
N LEU A 142 -18.41 -10.69 7.82
CA LEU A 142 -19.34 -11.76 7.44
C LEU A 142 -18.62 -13.05 7.05
N MET A 143 -17.51 -12.94 6.31
CA MET A 143 -16.69 -14.09 5.94
C MET A 143 -16.17 -14.81 7.20
N ALA A 144 -15.65 -14.05 8.18
CA ALA A 144 -15.12 -14.61 9.43
C ALA A 144 -16.22 -15.25 10.31
N LEU A 145 -17.40 -14.62 10.40
CA LEU A 145 -18.48 -15.08 11.28
C LEU A 145 -19.33 -16.21 10.67
N HIS A 146 -19.38 -16.31 9.34
CA HIS A 146 -20.30 -17.22 8.65
C HIS A 146 -19.62 -18.19 7.69
N ALA A 147 -18.29 -18.20 7.63
CA ALA A 147 -17.50 -19.07 6.76
C ALA A 147 -17.96 -19.02 5.30
N CYS A 148 -18.32 -17.83 4.81
CA CYS A 148 -18.72 -17.60 3.42
C CYS A 148 -17.58 -16.94 2.62
N THR A 149 -17.67 -17.06 1.30
CA THR A 149 -16.78 -16.42 0.35
C THR A 149 -17.03 -14.92 0.26
N SER A 150 -16.09 -14.20 -0.35
CA SER A 150 -16.17 -12.75 -0.54
C SER A 150 -17.37 -12.31 -1.40
N ASP A 151 -17.76 -13.13 -2.38
CA ASP A 151 -18.91 -12.87 -3.25
C ASP A 151 -20.23 -13.13 -2.54
N GLU A 152 -20.30 -14.19 -1.74
CA GLU A 152 -21.46 -14.48 -0.88
C GLU A 152 -21.66 -13.40 0.17
N ALA A 153 -20.58 -12.91 0.80
CA ALA A 153 -20.63 -11.79 1.74
C ALA A 153 -21.15 -10.50 1.08
N TRP A 154 -20.74 -10.22 -0.16
CA TRP A 154 -21.27 -9.11 -0.95
C TRP A 154 -22.77 -9.28 -1.23
N HIS A 155 -23.19 -10.49 -1.62
CA HIS A 155 -24.60 -10.82 -1.85
C HIS A 155 -25.45 -10.62 -0.58
N ILE A 156 -24.97 -11.09 0.58
CA ILE A 156 -25.64 -10.92 1.87
C ILE A 156 -25.86 -9.43 2.17
N LEU A 157 -24.83 -8.59 2.02
CA LEU A 157 -24.95 -7.15 2.29
C LEU A 157 -25.93 -6.47 1.33
N ARG A 158 -25.88 -6.82 0.04
CA ARG A 158 -26.80 -6.28 -0.97
C ARG A 158 -28.25 -6.68 -0.69
N GLU A 159 -28.49 -7.94 -0.37
CA GLU A 159 -29.82 -8.45 -0.04
C GLU A 159 -30.35 -7.83 1.25
N ALA A 160 -29.51 -7.74 2.29
CA ALA A 160 -29.89 -7.10 3.55
C ALA A 160 -30.23 -5.61 3.36
N SER A 161 -29.49 -4.90 2.49
CA SER A 161 -29.79 -3.52 2.10
C SER A 161 -31.15 -3.38 1.43
N GLN A 162 -31.48 -4.28 0.51
CA GLN A 162 -32.78 -4.29 -0.17
C GLN A 162 -33.93 -4.63 0.78
N LEU A 163 -33.80 -5.69 1.58
CA LEU A 163 -34.83 -6.14 2.53
C LEU A 163 -35.10 -5.12 3.64
N SER A 164 -34.09 -4.36 4.05
CA SER A 164 -34.22 -3.34 5.09
C SER A 164 -34.50 -1.93 4.55
N ASN A 165 -34.59 -1.76 3.22
CA ASN A 165 -34.66 -0.46 2.54
C ASN A 165 -33.64 0.56 3.10
N THR A 166 -32.44 0.10 3.42
CA THR A 166 -31.39 0.89 4.06
C THR A 166 -30.19 0.95 3.12
N LYS A 167 -29.57 2.13 2.98
CA LYS A 167 -28.40 2.30 2.10
C LYS A 167 -27.32 1.28 2.44
N LEU A 168 -26.75 0.61 1.43
CA LEU A 168 -25.75 -0.46 1.59
C LEU A 168 -24.59 -0.05 2.52
N ARG A 169 -24.07 1.17 2.35
CA ARG A 169 -23.02 1.73 3.21
C ARG A 169 -23.40 1.78 4.70
N THR A 170 -24.68 2.04 5.00
CA THR A 170 -25.20 2.12 6.36
C THR A 170 -25.40 0.73 6.94
N VAL A 171 -25.81 -0.24 6.11
CA VAL A 171 -25.84 -1.66 6.50
C VAL A 171 -24.43 -2.16 6.80
N ALA A 172 -23.46 -1.88 5.94
CA ALA A 172 -22.06 -2.24 6.14
C ALA A 172 -21.50 -1.63 7.45
N ALA A 173 -21.71 -0.33 7.68
CA ALA A 173 -21.29 0.32 8.91
C ALA A 173 -21.91 -0.32 10.16
N ALA A 174 -23.20 -0.71 10.09
CA ALA A 174 -23.88 -1.37 11.19
C ALA A 174 -23.32 -2.79 11.45
N VAL A 175 -22.96 -3.53 10.40
CA VAL A 175 -22.32 -4.85 10.51
C VAL A 175 -20.93 -4.72 11.14
N THR A 176 -20.11 -3.77 10.68
CA THR A 176 -18.77 -3.54 11.22
C THR A 176 -18.83 -3.10 12.68
N ALA A 177 -19.67 -2.11 13.01
CA ALA A 177 -19.85 -1.66 14.38
C ALA A 177 -20.35 -2.79 15.30
N GLY A 178 -21.31 -3.61 14.83
CA GLY A 178 -21.83 -4.73 15.62
C GLY A 178 -20.82 -5.88 15.86
N ALA A 179 -19.66 -5.87 15.21
CA ALA A 179 -18.58 -6.83 15.43
C ALA A 179 -17.53 -6.35 16.44
N GLU A 180 -17.55 -5.06 16.80
CA GLU A 180 -16.70 -4.50 17.85
C GLU A 180 -17.24 -4.89 19.24
N SER A 181 -16.37 -5.15 20.21
CA SER A 181 -16.76 -5.66 21.54
C SER A 181 -17.73 -4.74 22.29
N ASP A 182 -17.64 -3.43 22.09
CA ASP A 182 -18.50 -2.40 22.70
C ASP A 182 -19.40 -1.67 21.68
N GLY A 183 -19.50 -2.21 20.46
CA GLY A 183 -20.22 -1.54 19.38
C GLY A 183 -21.75 -1.64 19.51
N PRO A 184 -22.50 -0.63 19.03
CA PRO A 184 -23.96 -0.69 19.07
C PRO A 184 -24.47 -1.81 18.15
N PRO A 185 -25.49 -2.58 18.57
CA PRO A 185 -26.05 -3.61 17.71
C PRO A 185 -26.67 -2.98 16.46
N PRO A 186 -26.64 -3.66 15.29
CA PRO A 186 -27.27 -3.14 14.09
C PRO A 186 -28.76 -2.83 14.33
N PRO A 187 -29.36 -1.85 13.65
CA PRO A 187 -30.78 -1.54 13.79
C PRO A 187 -31.68 -2.78 13.60
N PRO A 188 -32.84 -2.89 14.29
CA PRO A 188 -33.66 -4.10 14.26
C PRO A 188 -34.04 -4.57 12.85
N GLN A 189 -34.36 -3.63 11.96
CA GLN A 189 -34.67 -3.90 10.55
C GLN A 189 -33.48 -4.50 9.79
N VAL A 190 -32.27 -4.01 10.05
CA VAL A 190 -31.03 -4.51 9.44
C VAL A 190 -30.69 -5.90 9.99
N ARG A 191 -30.85 -6.13 11.30
CA ARG A 191 -30.65 -7.47 11.90
C ARG A 191 -31.61 -8.51 11.34
N ALA A 192 -32.88 -8.15 11.16
CA ALA A 192 -33.88 -9.03 10.57
C ALA A 192 -33.51 -9.39 9.12
N ALA A 193 -33.16 -8.37 8.32
CA ALA A 193 -32.75 -8.54 6.94
C ALA A 193 -31.47 -9.40 6.79
N LEU A 194 -30.45 -9.19 7.63
CA LEU A 194 -29.23 -10.00 7.66
C LEU A 194 -29.53 -11.46 7.99
N ARG A 195 -30.38 -11.73 8.99
CA ARG A 195 -30.80 -13.10 9.34
C ARG A 195 -31.50 -13.79 8.17
N THR A 196 -32.37 -13.08 7.46
CA THR A 196 -33.06 -13.62 6.28
C THR A 196 -32.09 -13.93 5.15
N ALA A 197 -31.16 -13.02 4.82
CA ALA A 197 -30.15 -13.23 3.79
C ALA A 197 -29.23 -14.42 4.10
N LEU A 198 -28.72 -14.51 5.34
CA LEU A 198 -27.89 -15.64 5.78
C LEU A 198 -28.62 -16.99 5.73
N ALA A 199 -29.91 -17.02 6.06
CA ALA A 199 -30.73 -18.23 5.97
C ALA A 199 -31.05 -18.64 4.52
N ARG A 200 -30.91 -17.74 3.55
CA ARG A 200 -31.06 -18.05 2.12
C ARG A 200 -29.76 -18.60 1.53
N LEU A 201 -28.61 -18.13 2.00
CA LEU A 201 -27.31 -18.65 1.58
C LEU A 201 -27.06 -20.10 2.02
N ARG A 202 -27.59 -20.51 3.18
CA ARG A 202 -27.41 -21.86 3.73
C ARG A 202 -28.35 -22.92 3.15
N ARG A 203 -29.11 -22.60 2.10
CA ARG A 203 -30.10 -23.48 1.47
C ARG A 203 -29.59 -24.06 0.16
#